data_AF-A0A835YXY9-F1
#
_entry.id   AF-A0A835YXY9-F1
#
_cell.length_a   1.000
_cell.length_b   1.000
_cell.length_c   1.000
_cell.angle_alpha   90.00
_cell.angle_beta   90.00
_cell.angle_gamma   90.00
#
_symmetry.space_group_name_H-M   'P 1'
#
loop_
_entity.id
_entity.type
_entity.pdbx_description
1 polymer ?
#
loop_
_entity_poly.entity_id
_entity_poly.type
_entity_poly.pdbx_seq_one_letter_code
_entity_poly.pdbx_strand_id
1 'polypeptide(L)'
;DGLFEFDIRLPQRYPVVAPEVHFLTTGNGSVRFNPNLYNSGKVCLSLLGTWRGPGWEPNKSTLLQVFVSIQSLILVPDPWFNEPGYEHDMGTPKGDAESESYNQTIRAGTLRFAILEPLRR
;
A
#
# COMPACT_ATOMS: atom_id res chain seq x y z
N ASP A 1 -6.08 -7.49 12.25
CA ASP A 1 -5.36 -8.39 11.33
C ASP A 1 -6.12 -8.58 10.04
N GLY A 2 -5.44 -8.87 8.94
CA GLY A 2 -6.03 -9.10 7.61
C GLY A 2 -4.98 -9.66 6.64
N LEU A 3 -5.41 -10.47 5.68
CA LEU A 3 -4.58 -11.02 4.61
C LEU A 3 -4.72 -10.15 3.35
N PHE A 4 -3.60 -9.59 2.91
CA PHE A 4 -3.52 -8.75 1.72
C PHE A 4 -2.74 -9.48 0.62
N GLU A 5 -3.38 -9.69 -0.52
CA GLU A 5 -2.82 -10.38 -1.67
C GLU A 5 -2.17 -9.39 -2.64
N PHE A 6 -0.97 -9.72 -3.09
CA PHE A 6 -0.22 -8.97 -4.09
C PHE A 6 0.25 -9.93 -5.18
N ASP A 7 0.05 -9.54 -6.44
CA ASP A 7 0.70 -10.18 -7.59
C ASP A 7 2.03 -9.49 -7.87
N ILE A 8 3.07 -10.29 -8.12
CA ILE A 8 4.44 -9.80 -8.34
C ILE A 8 4.99 -10.46 -9.60
N ARG A 9 5.29 -9.63 -10.59
CA ARG A 9 5.88 -10.06 -11.84
C ARG A 9 7.31 -9.58 -11.96
N LEU A 10 8.23 -10.51 -12.22
CA LEU A 10 9.60 -10.20 -12.57
C LEU A 10 9.69 -10.05 -14.10
N PRO A 11 9.87 -8.83 -14.63
CA PRO A 11 9.94 -8.64 -16.08
C PRO A 11 11.21 -9.25 -16.66
N GLN A 12 11.26 -9.44 -17.98
CA GLN A 12 12.41 -10.04 -18.68
C GLN A 12 13.75 -9.32 -18.41
N ARG A 13 13.71 -8.02 -18.14
CA ARG A 13 14.93 -7.24 -17.82
C ARG A 13 15.26 -7.19 -16.33
N TYR A 14 14.56 -7.92 -15.46
CA TYR A 14 14.93 -8.00 -14.05
C TYR A 14 16.33 -8.65 -13.91
N PRO A 15 17.24 -8.13 -13.06
CA PRO A 15 17.07 -7.02 -12.11
C PRO A 15 17.44 -5.64 -12.64
N VAL A 16 17.71 -5.45 -13.94
CA VAL A 16 17.99 -4.12 -14.53
C VAL A 16 16.82 -3.15 -14.37
N VAL A 17 15.61 -3.66 -14.22
CA VAL A 17 14.40 -2.87 -13.86
C VAL A 17 13.74 -3.45 -12.62
N ALA A 18 12.94 -2.61 -11.96
CA ALA A 18 12.13 -2.99 -10.80
C ALA A 18 11.16 -4.14 -11.11
N PRO A 19 10.76 -4.93 -10.11
CA PRO A 19 9.61 -5.81 -10.23
C PRO A 19 8.32 -4.98 -10.44
N GLU A 20 7.33 -5.60 -11.06
CA GLU A 20 5.98 -5.04 -11.11
C GLU A 20 5.15 -5.64 -9.99
N VAL A 21 4.45 -4.80 -9.23
CA VAL A 21 3.63 -5.23 -8.09
C VAL A 21 2.22 -4.68 -8.24
N HIS A 22 1.24 -5.55 -8.09
CA HIS A 22 -0.17 -5.23 -8.19
C HIS A 22 -0.92 -5.71 -6.94
N PHE A 23 -1.69 -4.83 -6.34
CA PHE A 23 -2.48 -5.14 -5.16
C PHE A 23 -3.84 -5.72 -5.56
N LEU A 24 -4.15 -6.94 -5.08
CA LEU A 24 -5.33 -7.70 -5.51
C LEU A 24 -6.53 -7.52 -4.58
N THR A 25 -6.29 -7.30 -3.27
CA THR A 25 -7.36 -7.19 -2.26
C THR A 25 -8.02 -5.80 -2.29
N THR A 26 -8.64 -5.42 -3.41
CA THR A 26 -9.26 -4.10 -3.61
C THR A 26 -10.78 -4.10 -3.43
N GLY A 27 -11.37 -5.26 -3.10
CA GLY A 27 -12.83 -5.45 -3.08
C GLY A 27 -13.45 -5.18 -4.45
N ASN A 28 -12.82 -5.68 -5.53
CA ASN A 28 -13.18 -5.40 -6.91
C ASN A 28 -13.21 -3.88 -7.22
N GLY A 29 -12.20 -3.15 -6.72
CA GLY A 29 -12.08 -1.71 -6.87
C GLY A 29 -13.00 -0.87 -5.98
N SER A 30 -13.73 -1.46 -5.03
CA SER A 30 -14.61 -0.72 -4.12
C SER A 30 -13.88 -0.05 -2.95
N VAL A 31 -12.64 -0.42 -2.65
CA VAL A 31 -11.88 0.11 -1.51
C VAL A 31 -10.50 0.62 -1.92
N ARG A 32 -10.18 1.85 -1.50
CA ARG A 32 -8.81 2.40 -1.49
C ARG A 32 -8.20 2.10 -0.12
N PHE A 33 -7.34 1.09 0.00
CA PHE A 33 -6.83 0.68 1.32
C PHE A 33 -5.81 1.65 1.92
N ASN A 34 -5.07 2.38 1.09
CA ASN A 34 -4.06 3.34 1.49
C ASN A 34 -3.88 4.37 0.36
N PRO A 35 -3.43 5.60 0.63
CA PRO A 35 -3.07 6.54 -0.44
C PRO A 35 -2.12 5.96 -1.50
N ASN A 36 -1.24 5.05 -1.10
CA ASN A 36 -0.32 4.31 -1.96
C ASN A 36 -0.88 2.98 -2.52
N LEU A 37 -2.09 2.55 -2.15
CA LEU A 37 -2.78 1.35 -2.67
C LEU A 37 -4.09 1.75 -3.34
N TYR A 38 -4.04 1.93 -4.64
CA TYR A 38 -5.18 2.42 -5.43
C TYR A 38 -6.22 1.31 -5.60
N ASN A 39 -7.49 1.69 -5.77
CA ASN A 39 -8.59 0.76 -6.06
C ASN A 39 -8.35 -0.06 -7.33
N SER A 40 -7.59 0.49 -8.28
CA SER A 40 -7.17 -0.22 -9.49
C SER A 40 -6.07 -1.25 -9.26
N GLY A 41 -5.57 -1.42 -8.04
CA GLY A 41 -4.46 -2.30 -7.68
C GLY A 41 -3.07 -1.69 -7.86
N LYS A 42 -2.95 -0.43 -8.31
CA LYS A 42 -1.64 0.24 -8.40
C LYS A 42 -1.02 0.41 -7.00
N VAL A 43 0.23 -0.04 -6.86
CA VAL A 43 1.07 0.16 -5.66
C VAL A 43 2.04 1.30 -5.91
N CYS A 44 2.04 2.31 -5.04
CA CYS A 44 2.93 3.46 -5.09
C CYS A 44 4.10 3.27 -4.12
N LEU A 45 5.28 2.99 -4.66
CA LEU A 45 6.52 2.88 -3.89
C LEU A 45 7.70 3.34 -4.75
N SER A 46 8.63 4.07 -4.18
CA SER A 46 9.75 4.63 -4.96
C SER A 46 10.64 3.54 -5.56
N LEU A 47 10.85 2.44 -4.83
CA LEU A 47 11.53 1.23 -5.32
C LEU A 47 10.85 0.58 -6.53
N LEU A 48 9.57 0.88 -6.80
CA LEU A 48 8.84 0.39 -7.96
C LEU A 48 8.77 1.45 -9.08
N GLY A 49 9.37 2.62 -8.88
CA GLY A 49 9.29 3.75 -9.80
C GLY A 49 7.90 4.40 -9.86
N THR A 50 7.00 4.09 -8.92
CA THR A 50 5.61 4.57 -8.90
C THR A 50 5.35 5.65 -7.86
N TRP A 51 6.39 6.09 -7.15
CA TRP A 51 6.33 7.17 -6.17
C TRP A 51 7.64 7.97 -6.11
N ARG A 52 7.58 9.17 -5.52
CA ARG A 52 8.77 10.00 -5.28
C ARG A 52 9.70 9.35 -4.25
N GLY A 53 11.01 9.46 -4.46
CA GLY A 53 12.05 8.94 -3.57
C GLY A 53 13.12 8.14 -4.30
N PRO A 54 14.03 7.46 -3.57
CA PRO A 54 15.06 6.61 -4.16
C PRO A 54 14.44 5.47 -4.98
N GLY A 55 14.88 5.35 -6.24
CA GLY A 55 14.41 4.35 -7.18
C GLY A 55 15.07 2.98 -7.02
N TRP A 56 14.67 2.04 -7.87
CA TRP A 56 15.30 0.72 -7.97
C TRP A 56 16.75 0.79 -8.46
N GLU A 57 17.66 0.10 -7.77
CA GLU A 57 19.06 -0.04 -8.14
C GLU A 57 19.39 -1.52 -8.43
N PRO A 58 19.70 -1.91 -9.70
CA PRO A 58 19.81 -3.30 -10.16
C PRO A 58 20.73 -4.26 -9.41
N ASN A 59 21.67 -3.73 -8.61
CA ASN A 59 22.65 -4.52 -7.85
C ASN A 59 22.63 -4.22 -6.35
N LYS A 60 21.64 -3.44 -5.88
CA LYS A 60 21.50 -3.09 -4.45
C LYS A 60 20.08 -3.35 -3.94
N SER A 61 19.09 -3.11 -4.79
CA SER A 61 17.69 -3.33 -4.46
C SER A 61 17.32 -4.81 -4.51
N THR A 62 16.41 -5.23 -3.63
CA THR A 62 15.96 -6.62 -3.49
C THR A 62 14.44 -6.69 -3.37
N LEU A 63 13.85 -7.85 -3.72
CA LEU A 63 12.43 -8.11 -3.46
C LEU A 63 12.09 -8.01 -1.97
N LEU A 64 13.01 -8.43 -1.09
CA LEU A 64 12.81 -8.30 0.35
C LEU A 64 12.63 -6.84 0.76
N GLN A 65 13.42 -5.91 0.21
CA GLN A 65 13.24 -4.48 0.48
C GLN A 65 11.89 -3.96 -0.01
N VAL A 66 11.36 -4.49 -1.12
CA VAL A 66 9.99 -4.16 -1.56
C VAL A 66 8.97 -4.63 -0.51
N PHE A 67 9.07 -5.86 -0.01
CA PHE A 67 8.14 -6.38 1.01
C PHE A 67 8.21 -5.63 2.33
N VAL A 68 9.43 -5.38 2.81
CA VAL A 68 9.65 -4.58 4.02
C VAL A 68 9.12 -3.17 3.82
N SER A 69 9.32 -2.55 2.66
CA SER A 69 8.80 -1.21 2.38
C SER A 69 7.27 -1.17 2.37
N ILE A 70 6.60 -2.19 1.82
CA ILE A 70 5.13 -2.29 1.88
C ILE A 70 4.68 -2.34 3.35
N GLN A 71 5.32 -3.17 4.18
CA GLN A 71 4.98 -3.28 5.60
C GLN A 71 5.25 -1.99 6.38
N SER A 72 6.43 -1.37 6.17
CA SER A 72 6.89 -0.24 6.98
C SER A 72 6.37 1.12 6.54
N LEU A 73 6.03 1.29 5.26
CA LEU A 73 5.65 2.59 4.70
C LEU A 73 4.19 2.66 4.27
N ILE A 74 3.58 1.53 3.92
CA ILE A 74 2.20 1.50 3.40
C ILE A 74 1.24 0.95 4.45
N LEU A 75 1.55 -0.20 5.06
CA LEU A 75 0.68 -0.85 6.06
C LEU A 75 0.93 -0.30 7.47
N VAL A 76 0.75 1.02 7.63
CA VAL A 76 1.01 1.77 8.86
C VAL A 76 -0.28 2.06 9.65
N PRO A 77 -0.18 2.44 10.95
CA PRO A 77 -1.37 2.69 11.79
C PRO A 77 -2.26 3.85 11.33
N ASP A 78 -1.66 4.91 10.78
CA ASP A 78 -2.35 6.14 10.36
C ASP A 78 -2.11 6.41 8.86
N PRO A 79 -2.67 5.57 7.97
CA PRO A 79 -2.41 5.61 6.53
C PRO A 79 -2.93 6.87 5.85
N TRP A 80 -3.83 7.63 6.47
CA TRP A 80 -4.34 8.89 5.92
C TRP A 80 -3.20 9.89 5.63
N PHE A 81 -2.20 9.94 6.51
CA PHE A 81 -1.05 10.84 6.37
C PHE A 81 -0.06 10.42 5.27
N ASN A 82 -0.24 9.26 4.63
CA ASN A 82 0.56 8.89 3.45
C ASN A 82 0.19 9.71 2.20
N GLU A 83 -0.92 10.45 2.23
CA GLU A 83 -1.28 11.36 1.15
C GLU A 83 -0.34 12.59 1.16
N PRO A 84 0.28 12.95 0.02
CA PRO A 84 1.22 14.06 -0.02
C PRO A 84 0.62 15.36 0.48
N GLY A 85 1.32 15.96 1.43
CA GLY A 85 0.91 17.22 1.99
C GLY A 85 -0.13 17.06 3.09
N TYR A 86 -0.46 15.87 3.60
CA TYR A 86 -1.30 15.74 4.80
C TYR A 86 -0.46 15.67 6.08
N GLU A 87 0.86 15.52 5.96
CA GLU A 87 1.78 15.40 7.09
C GLU A 87 1.79 16.65 7.99
N HIS A 88 1.38 17.82 7.47
CA HIS A 88 1.28 19.06 8.24
C HIS A 88 0.12 19.07 9.25
N ASP A 89 -0.91 18.24 9.03
CA ASP A 89 -2.06 18.12 9.92
C ASP A 89 -1.82 17.08 11.04
N MET A 90 -0.67 16.39 11.05
CA MET A 90 -0.32 15.41 12.09
C MET A 90 -0.27 16.04 13.49
N GLY A 91 -0.95 15.41 14.45
CA GLY A 91 -1.03 15.89 15.84
C GLY A 91 -1.94 17.10 16.03
N THR A 92 -2.69 17.50 15.00
CA THR A 92 -3.75 18.50 15.11
C THR A 92 -5.09 17.80 15.34
N PRO A 93 -6.05 18.41 16.07
CA PRO A 93 -7.38 17.83 16.28
C PRO A 93 -8.12 17.51 14.97
N LYS A 94 -7.88 18.30 13.92
CA LYS A 94 -8.45 18.08 12.59
C LYS A 94 -7.83 16.84 11.93
N GLY A 95 -6.50 16.77 11.88
CA GLY A 95 -5.80 15.62 11.28
C GLY A 95 -6.11 14.31 11.99
N ASP A 96 -6.20 14.33 13.32
CA ASP A 96 -6.56 13.16 14.12
C ASP A 96 -7.99 12.68 13.80
N ALA A 97 -8.94 13.60 13.64
CA ALA A 97 -10.32 13.27 13.29
C ALA A 97 -10.44 12.68 11.87
N GLU A 98 -9.71 13.24 10.90
CA GLU A 98 -9.68 12.73 9.52
C GLU A 98 -9.00 11.36 9.44
N SER A 99 -7.87 11.18 10.14
CA SER A 99 -7.18 9.88 10.23
C SER A 99 -8.08 8.80 10.84
N GLU A 100 -8.80 9.10 11.93
CA GLU A 100 -9.71 8.14 12.54
C GLU A 100 -10.89 7.79 11.62
N SER A 101 -11.49 8.77 10.95
CA SER A 101 -12.54 8.53 9.94
C SER A 101 -12.05 7.63 8.80
N TYR A 102 -10.84 7.90 8.30
CA TYR A 102 -10.18 7.06 7.30
C TYR A 102 -9.96 5.64 7.83
N ASN A 103 -9.44 5.50 9.05
CA ASN A 103 -9.20 4.23 9.72
C ASN A 103 -10.47 3.39 9.89
N GLN A 104 -11.61 4.01 10.21
CA GLN A 104 -12.90 3.30 10.29
C GLN A 104 -13.27 2.66 8.96
N THR A 105 -13.09 3.39 7.86
CA THR A 105 -13.34 2.88 6.50
C THR A 105 -12.41 1.72 6.17
N ILE A 106 -11.11 1.85 6.46
CA ILE A 106 -10.12 0.79 6.18
C ILE A 106 -10.35 -0.44 7.05
N ARG A 107 -10.71 -0.28 8.33
CA ARG A 107 -11.04 -1.40 9.24
C ARG A 107 -12.24 -2.18 8.71
N ALA A 108 -13.31 -1.51 8.29
CA ALA A 108 -14.47 -2.17 7.68
C ALA A 108 -14.10 -2.92 6.39
N GLY A 109 -13.30 -2.28 5.51
CA GLY A 109 -12.77 -2.92 4.30
C GLY A 109 -11.92 -4.15 4.61
N THR A 110 -11.06 -4.07 5.63
CA THR A 110 -10.16 -5.16 6.06
C THR A 110 -10.96 -6.34 6.58
N LEU A 111 -11.92 -6.11 7.47
CA LEU A 111 -12.81 -7.16 7.99
C LEU A 111 -13.51 -7.91 6.84
N ARG A 112 -14.03 -7.17 5.86
CA ARG A 112 -14.78 -7.76 4.75
C ARG A 112 -13.88 -8.49 3.76
N PHE A 113 -12.91 -7.78 3.18
CA PHE A 113 -12.17 -8.24 2.00
C PHE A 113 -10.85 -8.93 2.32
N ALA A 114 -10.25 -8.63 3.47
CA ALA A 114 -8.97 -9.20 3.89
C ALA A 114 -9.11 -10.28 4.99
N ILE A 115 -10.31 -10.49 5.55
CA ILE A 115 -10.57 -11.56 6.54
C ILE A 115 -11.72 -12.46 6.08
N LEU A 116 -12.95 -11.92 5.98
CA LEU A 116 -14.14 -12.75 5.77
C LEU A 116 -14.16 -13.42 4.39
N GLU A 117 -13.80 -12.70 3.34
CA GLU A 117 -13.76 -13.28 1.98
C GLU A 117 -12.69 -14.36 1.81
N PRO A 118 -11.43 -14.18 2.27
CA PRO A 118 -10.43 -15.25 2.26
C PRO A 118 -10.87 -16.52 3.00
N LEU A 119 -11.60 -16.39 4.13
CA LEU A 119 -12.11 -17.54 4.90
C LEU A 119 -13.27 -18.28 4.23
N ARG A 120 -13.91 -17.69 3.21
CA ARG A 120 -15.03 -18.30 2.47
C ARG A 120 -14.57 -19.05 1.22
N ARG A 121 -13.28 -18.97 0.88
CA ARG A 121 -12.68 -19.66 -0.27
C ARG A 121 -12.23 -21.05 0.10
#